data_AF-A0A6N7M382-F1
#
_entry.id   AF-A0A6N7M382-F1
#
_cell.length_a   1.000
_cell.length_b   1.000
_cell.length_c   1.000
_cell.angle_alpha   90.00
_cell.angle_beta   90.00
_cell.angle_gamma   90.00
#
_symmetry.space_group_name_H-M   'P 1'
#
loop_
_entity.id
_entity.type
_entity.pdbx_description
1 polymer ?
#
loop_
_entity_poly.entity_id
_entity_poly.type
_entity_poly.pdbx_seq_one_letter_code
_entity_poly.pdbx_strand_id
1 'polypeptide(L)'
;MAKPEQFKPPLTASSCSIPFFIRIKCPSESWAPSSASSRKGSLARRRARISSIRRSSSLSPRISKSGHFNTEPEDAVNGGLNCSGFAKWITDGFYYPLTGSCLDIEELKIKHLDFRGNRWSLPHEEERDPYFGLDWSRNLAVNLLMAQSGVEQQQSRVDPESADLRRVDFFTYIEDVGYPVADLENLLFTAAFRNPGFVYLGSINSEYGKEPRLRQHFHIVVLLPYFAANGDFRIAVMERNTESSTASLIKRYPADFIHLVRLDARGVFQPLPEGMVE
;
A
#
# COMPACT_ATOMS: atom_id res chain seq x y z
N MET A 1 1.65 52.11 -41.33
CA MET A 1 2.15 50.78 -41.76
C MET A 1 3.26 50.38 -40.80
N ALA A 2 2.92 49.61 -39.75
CA ALA A 2 3.83 49.24 -38.66
C ALA A 2 4.49 47.88 -38.95
N LYS A 3 5.78 47.78 -38.64
CA LYS A 3 6.62 46.57 -38.78
C LYS A 3 6.21 45.49 -37.75
N PRO A 4 6.39 44.19 -38.04
CA PRO A 4 6.04 43.14 -37.09
C PRO A 4 7.11 43.02 -35.99
N GLU A 5 6.66 43.02 -34.74
CA GLU A 5 7.48 42.73 -33.56
C GLU A 5 7.90 41.26 -33.53
N GLN A 6 9.21 41.04 -33.33
CA GLN A 6 9.81 39.73 -33.11
C GLN A 6 9.48 39.24 -31.69
N PHE A 7 8.73 38.15 -31.60
CA PHE A 7 8.44 37.46 -30.35
C PHE A 7 9.71 36.72 -29.88
N LYS A 8 10.33 37.20 -28.80
CA LYS A 8 11.42 36.49 -28.10
C LYS A 8 10.82 35.51 -27.09
N PRO A 9 11.16 34.21 -27.12
CA PRO A 9 10.79 33.29 -26.05
C PRO A 9 11.64 33.57 -24.79
N PRO A 10 11.09 33.43 -23.58
CA PRO A 10 11.88 33.56 -22.37
C PRO A 10 12.80 32.33 -22.21
N LEU A 11 14.10 32.62 -22.13
CA LEU A 11 15.12 31.73 -21.60
C LEU A 11 14.91 31.60 -20.10
N THR A 12 14.61 30.38 -19.63
CA THR A 12 15.25 29.67 -18.49
C THR A 12 14.44 28.42 -18.17
N ALA A 13 14.68 27.33 -18.91
CA ALA A 13 14.41 26.00 -18.38
C ALA A 13 15.54 25.68 -17.38
N SER A 14 15.33 26.01 -16.11
CA SER A 14 16.10 25.40 -15.03
C SER A 14 15.79 23.91 -15.03
N SER A 15 16.81 23.11 -15.29
CA SER A 15 16.80 21.66 -15.20
C SER A 15 16.38 21.24 -13.79
N CYS A 16 15.09 20.96 -13.59
CA CYS A 16 14.61 20.28 -12.40
C CYS A 16 14.83 18.77 -12.60
N SER A 17 16.08 18.36 -12.45
CA SER A 17 16.47 16.96 -12.36
C SER A 17 15.99 16.46 -10.98
N ILE A 18 14.76 15.95 -10.91
CA ILE A 18 14.24 15.27 -9.72
C ILE A 18 14.84 13.85 -9.72
N PRO A 19 15.75 13.49 -8.79
CA PRO A 19 16.19 12.11 -8.69
C PRO A 19 15.17 11.35 -7.84
N PHE A 20 14.10 10.85 -8.48
CA PHE A 20 13.16 9.95 -7.81
C PHE A 20 13.71 8.52 -7.89
N PHE A 21 14.47 8.12 -6.87
CA PHE A 21 14.81 6.71 -6.63
C PHE A 21 14.43 6.38 -5.19
N ILE A 22 13.17 5.96 -4.97
CA ILE A 22 12.86 5.16 -3.79
C ILE A 22 13.50 3.79 -4.04
N ARG A 23 14.75 3.63 -3.63
CA ARG A 23 15.45 2.35 -3.69
C ARG A 23 15.01 1.54 -2.46
N ILE A 24 13.88 0.85 -2.56
CA ILE A 24 13.45 -0.13 -1.55
C ILE A 24 14.44 -1.30 -1.65
N LYS A 25 15.48 -1.28 -0.82
CA LYS A 25 16.46 -2.38 -0.75
C LYS A 25 15.81 -3.52 0.02
N CYS A 26 15.42 -4.59 -0.66
CA CYS A 26 15.01 -5.84 -0.01
C CYS A 26 16.18 -6.42 0.83
N PRO A 27 15.96 -6.93 2.05
CA PRO A 27 17.04 -7.40 2.92
C PRO A 27 17.77 -8.68 2.49
N SER A 28 17.50 -9.28 1.31
CA SER A 28 18.02 -10.60 0.96
C SER A 28 19.28 -10.62 0.08
N GLU A 29 19.81 -9.48 -0.38
CA GLU A 29 21.06 -9.46 -1.15
C GLU A 29 22.28 -9.24 -0.26
N SER A 30 22.80 -10.33 0.32
CA SER A 30 24.21 -10.37 0.73
C SER A 30 25.06 -10.86 -0.44
N TRP A 31 25.75 -9.91 -1.08
CA TRP A 31 26.90 -10.18 -1.91
C TRP A 31 28.00 -10.79 -1.04
N ALA A 32 28.43 -12.01 -1.38
CA ALA A 32 29.63 -12.62 -0.84
C ALA A 32 30.89 -12.00 -1.49
N PRO A 33 31.91 -11.65 -0.69
CA PRO A 33 33.28 -11.67 -1.17
C PRO A 33 34.08 -12.79 -0.49
N SER A 34 34.72 -13.58 -1.35
CA SER A 34 36.05 -14.19 -1.22
C SER A 34 36.56 -14.65 0.16
N SER A 35 36.83 -15.95 0.21
CA SER A 35 37.68 -16.67 1.15
C SER A 35 39.05 -16.01 1.46
N ALA A 36 39.41 -15.90 2.75
CA ALA A 36 40.75 -16.22 3.29
C ALA A 36 40.84 -16.12 4.84
N SER A 37 41.14 -17.26 5.45
CA SER A 37 42.00 -17.51 6.63
C SER A 37 41.80 -16.84 8.02
N SER A 38 41.50 -17.70 9.02
CA SER A 38 42.26 -17.94 10.26
C SER A 38 42.43 -16.81 11.31
N ARG A 39 41.82 -16.91 12.50
CA ARG A 39 42.38 -17.52 13.75
C ARG A 39 41.47 -17.28 14.98
N LYS A 40 41.70 -18.13 15.99
CA LYS A 40 40.99 -18.41 17.26
C LYS A 40 40.88 -17.22 18.24
N GLY A 41 39.86 -17.25 19.10
CA GLY A 41 39.85 -16.52 20.38
C GLY A 41 38.53 -16.69 21.16
N SER A 42 38.56 -17.45 22.24
CA SER A 42 37.42 -17.68 23.14
C SER A 42 37.20 -16.50 24.10
N LEU A 43 35.98 -16.22 24.54
CA LEU A 43 35.67 -16.09 25.98
C LEU A 43 34.16 -16.08 26.24
N ALA A 44 33.81 -16.50 27.45
CA ALA A 44 32.51 -17.00 27.85
C ALA A 44 31.70 -16.03 28.72
N ARG A 45 30.42 -16.41 28.88
CA ARG A 45 29.45 -16.11 29.95
C ARG A 45 28.68 -14.78 29.86
N ARG A 46 27.35 -14.90 29.75
CA ARG A 46 26.42 -14.83 30.92
C ARG A 46 25.03 -15.33 30.52
N ARG A 47 24.43 -16.10 31.44
CA ARG A 47 23.04 -16.55 31.44
C ARG A 47 22.11 -15.36 31.71
N ALA A 48 20.97 -15.32 31.03
CA ALA A 48 19.68 -15.00 31.63
C ALA A 48 18.58 -15.81 30.92
N ARG A 49 17.90 -16.67 31.69
CA ARG A 49 16.59 -17.22 31.37
C ARG A 49 15.58 -16.10 31.56
N ILE A 50 14.75 -15.80 30.57
CA ILE A 50 13.34 -15.44 30.79
C ILE A 50 12.51 -16.11 29.69
N SER A 51 11.76 -17.11 30.13
CA SER A 51 10.57 -17.65 29.49
C SER A 51 9.43 -16.64 29.63
N SER A 52 8.87 -16.17 28.51
CA SER A 52 7.44 -15.91 28.29
C SER A 52 7.26 -14.86 27.19
N ILE A 53 7.07 -15.31 25.95
CA ILE A 53 6.34 -14.51 24.95
C ILE A 53 5.20 -15.40 24.48
N ARG A 54 4.00 -15.07 24.95
CA ARG A 54 2.73 -15.66 24.53
C ARG A 54 1.88 -14.50 23.99
N ARG A 55 1.28 -14.78 22.83
CA ARG A 55 0.22 -14.05 22.10
C ARG A 55 0.69 -12.95 21.13
N SER A 56 0.92 -13.37 19.89
CA SER A 56 0.69 -12.58 18.68
C SER A 56 -0.78 -12.73 18.26
N SER A 57 -1.54 -11.65 18.13
CA SER A 57 -2.84 -11.66 17.48
C SER A 57 -2.68 -11.38 15.99
N SER A 58 -2.27 -12.40 15.24
CA SER A 58 -2.35 -12.38 13.78
C SER A 58 -3.80 -12.63 13.36
N LEU A 59 -4.47 -11.63 12.81
CA LEU A 59 -5.80 -11.79 12.22
C LEU A 59 -5.73 -11.49 10.72
N SER A 60 -5.76 -12.56 9.92
CA SER A 60 -6.43 -12.60 8.62
C SER A 60 -6.63 -14.07 8.21
N PRO A 61 -7.84 -14.49 7.82
CA PRO A 61 -8.14 -15.89 7.54
C PRO A 61 -7.69 -16.32 6.14
N ARG A 62 -7.16 -17.55 6.03
CA ARG A 62 -7.16 -18.32 4.78
C ARG A 62 -8.25 -19.39 4.85
N ILE A 63 -9.05 -19.48 3.79
CA ILE A 63 -10.16 -20.43 3.67
C ILE A 63 -9.68 -21.67 2.91
N SER A 64 -9.74 -22.84 3.56
CA SER A 64 -9.56 -24.14 2.92
C SER A 64 -10.89 -24.64 2.32
N LYS A 65 -10.82 -25.53 1.33
CA LYS A 65 -11.98 -26.04 0.54
C LYS A 65 -12.95 -26.97 1.29
N SER A 66 -12.83 -27.11 2.61
CA SER A 66 -13.77 -27.85 3.45
C SER A 66 -14.16 -26.96 4.62
N GLY A 67 -15.45 -26.67 4.78
CA GLY A 67 -16.00 -25.71 5.74
C GLY A 67 -15.82 -26.08 7.23
N HIS A 68 -14.59 -26.29 7.66
CA HIS A 68 -14.16 -26.38 9.05
C HIS A 68 -13.06 -25.33 9.28
N PHE A 69 -13.35 -24.40 10.19
CA PHE A 69 -12.39 -23.45 10.75
C PHE A 69 -11.40 -24.23 11.63
N ASN A 70 -10.32 -24.74 11.04
CA ASN A 70 -9.17 -25.21 11.79
C ASN A 70 -8.16 -24.06 11.88
N THR A 71 -8.06 -23.48 13.07
CA THR A 71 -6.93 -22.65 13.49
C THR A 71 -5.70 -23.54 13.72
N GLU A 72 -5.02 -23.92 12.64
CA GLU A 72 -3.67 -24.48 12.73
C GLU A 72 -2.66 -23.41 12.29
N PRO A 73 -1.58 -23.17 13.07
CA PRO A 73 -0.64 -22.09 12.85
C PRO A 73 0.43 -22.50 11.84
N GLU A 74 0.10 -22.52 10.56
CA GLU A 74 1.08 -22.68 9.48
C GLU A 74 1.32 -21.34 8.80
N ASP A 75 2.28 -20.60 9.36
CA ASP A 75 3.12 -19.56 8.71
C ASP A 75 4.08 -18.89 9.73
N ALA A 76 4.05 -19.31 11.00
CA ALA A 76 4.96 -18.84 12.06
C ALA A 76 6.45 -19.28 11.89
N VAL A 77 6.86 -19.72 10.70
CA VAL A 77 8.22 -20.24 10.44
C VAL A 77 9.10 -19.26 9.66
N ASN A 78 8.53 -18.19 9.06
CA ASN A 78 9.30 -17.07 8.51
C ASN A 78 8.52 -15.77 8.71
N GLY A 79 9.02 -14.87 9.56
CA GLY A 79 8.34 -13.60 9.93
C GLY A 79 8.19 -12.61 8.77
N GLY A 80 7.17 -12.82 7.92
CA GLY A 80 6.80 -11.92 6.83
C GLY A 80 5.53 -11.11 7.12
N LEU A 81 5.46 -9.89 6.58
CA LEU A 81 4.25 -9.07 6.63
C LEU A 81 3.20 -9.60 5.64
N ASN A 82 1.94 -9.66 6.07
CA ASN A 82 0.82 -9.86 5.15
C ASN A 82 0.63 -8.62 4.23
N CYS A 83 -0.30 -8.68 3.28
CA CYS A 83 -0.47 -7.60 2.30
C CYS A 83 -0.90 -6.26 2.93
N SER A 84 -1.82 -6.29 3.90
CA SER A 84 -2.29 -5.10 4.62
C SER A 84 -1.22 -4.52 5.56
N GLY A 85 -0.47 -5.38 6.26
CA GLY A 85 0.65 -5.00 7.11
C GLY A 85 1.83 -4.43 6.32
N PHE A 86 2.11 -4.96 5.13
CA PHE A 86 3.11 -4.39 4.23
C PHE A 86 2.68 -3.00 3.73
N ALA A 87 1.41 -2.82 3.37
CA ALA A 87 0.88 -1.50 3.03
C ALA A 87 1.00 -0.51 4.20
N LYS A 88 0.69 -0.94 5.43
CA LYS A 88 0.89 -0.14 6.64
C LYS A 88 2.36 0.24 6.82
N TRP A 89 3.29 -0.71 6.67
CA TRP A 89 4.73 -0.45 6.80
C TRP A 89 5.24 0.60 5.80
N ILE A 90 4.76 0.55 4.55
CA ILE A 90 5.07 1.58 3.54
C ILE A 90 4.52 2.94 3.99
N THR A 91 3.26 3.00 4.42
CA THR A 91 2.65 4.26 4.89
C THR A 91 3.37 4.80 6.12
N ASP A 92 3.68 3.95 7.10
CA ASP A 92 4.43 4.31 8.30
C ASP A 92 5.81 4.89 7.95
N GLY A 93 6.45 4.40 6.89
CA GLY A 93 7.71 4.95 6.42
C GLY A 93 7.63 6.41 5.95
N PHE A 94 6.46 6.88 5.50
CA PHE A 94 6.21 8.29 5.22
C PHE A 94 5.63 9.05 6.42
N TYR A 95 4.87 8.37 7.27
CA TYR A 95 4.19 8.96 8.42
C TYR A 95 5.15 9.24 9.58
N TYR A 96 6.01 8.28 9.92
CA TYR A 96 6.93 8.36 11.06
C TYR A 96 7.84 9.60 11.04
N PRO A 97 8.45 10.00 9.91
CA PRO A 97 9.25 11.24 9.86
C PRO A 97 8.45 12.52 10.17
N LEU A 98 7.13 12.49 10.03
CA LEU A 98 6.25 13.65 10.27
C LEU A 98 5.79 13.72 11.72
N THR A 99 5.53 12.57 12.34
CA THR A 99 4.84 12.50 13.65
C THR A 99 5.73 11.95 14.77
N GLY A 100 6.80 11.23 14.45
CA GLY A 100 7.65 10.53 15.42
C GLY A 100 7.04 9.23 15.97
N SER A 101 5.86 8.81 15.49
CA SER A 101 5.17 7.57 15.87
C SER A 101 4.64 6.84 14.64
N CYS A 102 4.37 5.54 14.77
CA CYS A 102 3.68 4.77 13.74
C CYS A 102 2.17 4.93 13.87
N LEU A 103 1.43 4.58 12.82
CA LEU A 103 -0.03 4.54 12.85
C LEU A 103 -0.54 3.48 13.83
N ASP A 104 -1.54 3.83 14.63
CA ASP A 104 -2.23 2.89 15.53
C ASP A 104 -3.11 1.94 14.72
N ILE A 105 -2.95 0.64 14.96
CA ILE A 105 -3.74 -0.41 14.30
C ILE A 105 -5.24 -0.25 14.62
N GLU A 106 -5.60 0.17 15.83
CA GLU A 106 -7.01 0.30 16.20
C GLU A 106 -7.69 1.45 15.45
N GLU A 107 -6.98 2.55 15.20
CA GLU A 107 -7.46 3.63 14.32
C GLU A 107 -7.64 3.14 12.87
N LEU A 108 -6.74 2.29 12.39
CA LEU A 108 -6.82 1.74 11.02
C LEU A 108 -7.96 0.73 10.83
N LYS A 109 -8.48 0.14 11.91
CA LYS A 109 -9.62 -0.79 11.88
C LYS A 109 -10.98 -0.10 11.86
N ILE A 110 -11.04 1.22 11.98
CA ILE A 110 -12.30 1.97 11.96
C ILE A 110 -13.00 1.76 10.63
N LYS A 111 -14.24 1.24 10.69
CA LYS A 111 -15.11 0.98 9.54
C LYS A 111 -15.93 2.21 9.18
N HIS A 112 -16.06 2.52 7.89
CA HIS A 112 -16.79 3.70 7.40
C HIS A 112 -18.20 3.36 6.93
N LEU A 113 -19.03 2.78 7.81
CA LEU A 113 -20.36 2.24 7.45
C LEU A 113 -21.32 3.26 6.78
N ASP A 114 -21.14 4.55 7.06
CA ASP A 114 -21.97 5.61 6.49
C ASP A 114 -21.54 6.04 5.07
N PHE A 115 -20.33 5.67 4.65
CA PHE A 115 -19.72 6.10 3.38
C PHE A 115 -19.70 5.00 2.33
N ARG A 116 -19.85 3.74 2.74
CA ARG A 116 -19.60 2.59 1.86
C ARG A 116 -20.57 1.45 2.07
N GLY A 117 -20.72 0.66 1.02
CA GLY A 117 -21.50 -0.57 1.02
C GLY A 117 -22.98 -0.34 0.82
N ASN A 118 -23.76 -1.39 1.05
CA ASN A 118 -25.18 -1.39 0.74
C ASN A 118 -25.99 -2.29 1.68
N ARG A 119 -27.32 -2.24 1.52
CA ARG A 119 -28.26 -3.02 2.34
C ARG A 119 -27.99 -4.54 2.33
N TRP A 120 -27.38 -5.08 1.28
CA TRP A 120 -27.07 -6.51 1.18
C TRP A 120 -25.76 -6.90 1.85
N SER A 121 -24.77 -6.00 1.92
CA SER A 121 -23.50 -6.27 2.59
C SER A 121 -23.57 -6.07 4.11
N LEU A 122 -24.41 -5.12 4.57
CA LEU A 122 -24.52 -4.72 5.97
C LEU A 122 -24.71 -5.90 6.97
N PRO A 123 -25.55 -6.92 6.69
CA PRO A 123 -25.71 -8.05 7.59
C PRO A 123 -24.44 -8.91 7.79
N HIS A 124 -23.45 -8.75 6.90
CA HIS A 124 -22.24 -9.57 6.88
C HIS A 124 -20.98 -8.81 7.36
N GLU A 125 -21.13 -7.58 7.86
CA GLU A 125 -20.01 -6.74 8.33
C GLU A 125 -19.21 -7.37 9.46
N GLU A 126 -19.89 -8.06 10.39
CA GLU A 126 -19.24 -8.70 11.55
C GLU A 126 -18.59 -10.04 11.20
N GLU A 127 -19.23 -10.84 10.36
CA GLU A 127 -18.76 -12.18 10.02
C GLU A 127 -17.68 -12.17 8.94
N ARG A 128 -17.86 -11.33 7.91
CA ARG A 128 -17.10 -11.40 6.66
C ARG A 128 -16.26 -10.17 6.36
N ASP A 129 -16.55 -9.05 7.03
CA ASP A 129 -15.91 -7.74 6.83
C ASP A 129 -15.58 -7.43 5.36
N PRO A 130 -16.61 -7.33 4.48
CA PRO A 130 -16.40 -7.30 3.04
C PRO A 130 -15.61 -6.07 2.56
N TYR A 131 -15.51 -5.02 3.37
CA TYR A 131 -14.84 -3.78 3.02
C TYR A 131 -13.53 -3.55 3.78
N PHE A 132 -13.01 -4.55 4.50
CA PHE A 132 -11.76 -4.43 5.25
C PHE A 132 -10.64 -3.77 4.45
N GLY A 133 -10.33 -4.28 3.24
CA GLY A 133 -9.24 -3.72 2.45
C GLY A 133 -9.49 -2.28 1.97
N LEU A 134 -10.76 -1.91 1.76
CA LEU A 134 -11.16 -0.54 1.39
C LEU A 134 -10.95 0.41 2.56
N ASP A 135 -11.57 0.12 3.71
CA ASP A 135 -11.48 0.94 4.92
C ASP A 135 -10.03 1.07 5.39
N TRP A 136 -9.28 -0.03 5.41
CA TRP A 136 -7.86 -0.04 5.77
C TRP A 136 -7.03 0.88 4.88
N SER A 137 -7.20 0.79 3.56
CA SER A 137 -6.43 1.63 2.61
C SER A 137 -6.79 3.11 2.71
N ARG A 138 -8.08 3.45 2.91
CA ARG A 138 -8.55 4.82 3.17
C ARG A 138 -7.95 5.37 4.46
N ASN A 139 -8.03 4.61 5.56
CA ASN A 139 -7.49 5.01 6.85
C ASN A 139 -5.99 5.28 6.81
N LEU A 140 -5.22 4.44 6.13
CA LEU A 140 -3.78 4.66 5.92
C LEU A 140 -3.52 6.00 5.21
N ALA A 141 -4.22 6.25 4.11
CA ALA A 141 -3.99 7.44 3.31
C ALA A 141 -4.46 8.73 3.96
N VAL A 142 -5.64 8.71 4.59
CA VAL A 142 -6.20 9.88 5.27
C VAL A 142 -5.33 10.29 6.46
N ASN A 143 -4.85 9.34 7.25
CA ASN A 143 -3.94 9.67 8.35
C ASN A 143 -2.62 10.27 7.86
N LEU A 144 -2.05 9.74 6.77
CA LEU A 144 -0.86 10.34 6.16
C LEU A 144 -1.15 11.76 5.65
N LEU A 145 -2.27 11.96 4.96
CA LEU A 145 -2.68 13.27 4.45
C LEU A 145 -2.86 14.30 5.58
N MET A 146 -3.45 13.88 6.71
CA MET A 146 -3.63 14.73 7.89
C MET A 146 -2.27 15.13 8.49
N ALA A 147 -1.36 14.16 8.66
CA ALA A 147 -0.01 14.43 9.16
C ALA A 147 0.77 15.38 8.24
N GLN A 148 0.63 15.23 6.93
CA GLN A 148 1.27 16.11 5.95
C GLN A 148 0.68 17.53 5.95
N SER A 149 -0.62 17.66 6.22
CA SER A 149 -1.33 18.94 6.24
C SER A 149 -1.13 19.72 7.55
N GLY A 150 -0.56 19.09 8.58
CA GLY A 150 -0.44 19.69 9.92
C GLY A 150 -1.79 19.96 10.61
N VAL A 151 -2.87 19.35 10.11
CA VAL A 151 -4.20 19.45 10.72
C VAL A 151 -4.20 18.50 11.91
N GLU A 152 -4.27 19.06 13.12
CA GLU A 152 -4.39 18.28 14.36
C GLU A 152 -5.60 17.34 14.27
N GLN A 153 -5.44 16.12 14.79
CA GLN A 153 -6.40 15.00 14.72
C GLN A 153 -7.80 15.32 15.27
N GLN A 154 -8.04 16.50 15.83
CA GLN A 154 -9.10 16.75 16.79
C GLN A 154 -10.35 17.46 16.29
N GLN A 155 -10.42 18.06 15.08
CA GLN A 155 -11.62 18.88 14.78
C GLN A 155 -12.19 18.94 13.36
N SER A 156 -11.70 18.23 12.36
CA SER A 156 -12.46 18.06 11.11
C SER A 156 -12.34 16.63 10.60
N ARG A 157 -13.50 15.98 10.48
CA ARG A 157 -13.65 14.66 9.83
C ARG A 157 -13.19 14.83 8.39
N VAL A 158 -11.91 14.57 8.13
CA VAL A 158 -11.42 14.44 6.76
C VAL A 158 -12.24 13.31 6.15
N ASP A 159 -12.90 13.62 5.04
CA ASP A 159 -13.72 12.67 4.31
C ASP A 159 -12.88 11.40 4.03
N PRO A 160 -13.31 10.21 4.48
CA PRO A 160 -12.58 8.96 4.22
C PRO A 160 -12.32 8.72 2.73
N GLU A 161 -13.20 9.24 1.85
CA GLU A 161 -13.09 9.10 0.40
C GLU A 161 -12.18 10.16 -0.25
N SER A 162 -11.64 11.11 0.53
CA SER A 162 -10.83 12.22 0.02
C SER A 162 -9.57 11.76 -0.73
N ALA A 163 -9.01 10.62 -0.32
CA ALA A 163 -7.83 10.02 -0.92
C ALA A 163 -8.16 9.10 -2.13
N ASP A 164 -9.43 8.74 -2.34
CA ASP A 164 -9.82 7.84 -3.43
C ASP A 164 -9.48 8.42 -4.80
N LEU A 165 -9.04 7.57 -5.73
CA LEU A 165 -8.82 7.92 -7.13
C LEU A 165 -10.11 7.71 -7.93
N ARG A 166 -11.10 8.58 -7.78
CA ARG A 166 -12.43 8.41 -8.43
C ARG A 166 -12.55 9.02 -9.83
N ARG A 167 -11.59 9.88 -10.20
CA ARG A 167 -11.62 10.63 -11.46
C ARG A 167 -10.32 10.47 -12.21
N VAL A 168 -10.34 9.69 -13.28
CA VAL A 168 -9.26 9.56 -14.26
C VAL A 168 -9.86 9.65 -15.65
N ASP A 169 -9.27 10.49 -16.51
CA ASP A 169 -9.75 10.72 -17.88
C ASP A 169 -9.93 9.37 -18.61
N PHE A 170 -11.06 9.21 -19.31
CA PHE A 170 -11.40 8.03 -20.12
C PHE A 170 -11.76 6.74 -19.35
N PHE A 171 -11.73 6.74 -18.02
CA PHE A 171 -12.11 5.57 -17.21
C PHE A 171 -13.40 5.83 -16.41
N THR A 172 -14.19 4.77 -16.22
CA THR A 172 -15.40 4.82 -15.38
C THR A 172 -15.12 4.15 -14.05
N TYR A 173 -15.25 4.91 -12.96
CA TYR A 173 -15.14 4.40 -11.60
C TYR A 173 -16.49 3.84 -11.13
N ILE A 174 -16.48 2.69 -10.47
CA ILE A 174 -17.65 2.11 -9.81
C ILE A 174 -17.54 2.33 -8.31
N GLU A 175 -18.60 2.85 -7.70
CA GLU A 175 -18.62 3.18 -6.28
C GLU A 175 -18.30 2.00 -5.38
N ASP A 176 -17.42 2.21 -4.39
CA ASP A 176 -16.88 1.20 -3.48
C ASP A 176 -16.30 -0.07 -4.15
N VAL A 177 -16.06 -0.05 -5.45
CA VAL A 177 -15.58 -1.22 -6.21
C VAL A 177 -14.29 -0.88 -6.95
N GLY A 178 -14.21 0.31 -7.56
CA GLY A 178 -13.04 0.79 -8.27
C GLY A 178 -13.10 0.59 -9.79
N TYR A 179 -11.94 0.37 -10.40
CA TYR A 179 -11.77 0.18 -11.83
C TYR A 179 -11.52 -1.29 -12.17
N PRO A 180 -11.78 -1.75 -13.41
CA PRO A 180 -11.35 -3.06 -13.84
C PRO A 180 -9.84 -3.23 -13.70
N VAL A 181 -9.39 -4.36 -13.15
CA VAL A 181 -7.94 -4.66 -13.03
C VAL A 181 -7.27 -4.71 -14.41
N ALA A 182 -8.00 -5.12 -15.44
CA ALA A 182 -7.53 -5.16 -16.82
C ALA A 182 -7.05 -3.79 -17.35
N ASP A 183 -7.61 -2.70 -16.82
CA ASP A 183 -7.30 -1.33 -17.25
C ASP A 183 -6.17 -0.67 -16.44
N LEU A 184 -5.62 -1.38 -15.43
CA LEU A 184 -4.75 -0.83 -14.40
C LEU A 184 -3.52 -0.09 -14.94
N GLU A 185 -2.90 -0.61 -15.99
CA GLU A 185 -1.68 0.00 -16.57
C GLU A 185 -1.97 1.36 -17.22
N ASN A 186 -3.00 1.42 -18.08
CA ASN A 186 -3.40 2.66 -18.76
C ASN A 186 -4.00 3.68 -17.77
N LEU A 187 -4.73 3.19 -16.77
CA LEU A 187 -5.30 4.00 -15.70
C LEU A 187 -4.18 4.70 -14.91
N LEU A 188 -3.18 3.94 -14.43
CA LEU A 188 -2.07 4.50 -13.67
C LEU A 188 -1.14 5.35 -14.52
N PHE A 189 -0.95 5.02 -15.80
CA PHE A 189 -0.25 5.90 -16.74
C PHE A 189 -0.92 7.27 -16.80
N THR A 190 -2.24 7.29 -17.03
CA THR A 190 -3.02 8.52 -17.14
C THR A 190 -2.99 9.31 -15.84
N ALA A 191 -3.17 8.64 -14.70
CA ALA A 191 -3.12 9.27 -13.39
C ALA A 191 -1.75 9.88 -13.07
N ALA A 192 -0.66 9.13 -13.28
CA ALA A 192 0.71 9.56 -12.99
C ALA A 192 1.20 10.64 -13.96
N PHE A 193 0.76 10.60 -15.23
CA PHE A 193 1.08 11.62 -16.22
C PHE A 193 0.44 12.97 -15.85
N ARG A 194 -0.81 12.97 -15.38
CA ARG A 194 -1.51 14.19 -14.96
C ARG A 194 -1.02 14.72 -13.62
N ASN A 195 -0.78 13.82 -12.67
CA ASN A 195 -0.45 14.14 -11.29
C ASN A 195 0.68 13.20 -10.81
N PRO A 196 1.95 13.53 -11.07
CA PRO A 196 3.07 12.72 -10.61
C PRO A 196 3.29 12.84 -9.09
N GLY A 197 4.01 11.89 -8.52
CA GLY A 197 4.42 11.89 -7.10
C GLY A 197 3.49 11.13 -6.15
N PHE A 198 2.48 10.45 -6.67
CA PHE A 198 1.61 9.58 -5.89
C PHE A 198 2.02 8.11 -5.99
N VAL A 199 1.96 7.43 -4.86
CA VAL A 199 1.89 5.97 -4.75
C VAL A 199 0.42 5.61 -4.54
N TYR A 200 0.00 4.42 -4.95
CA TYR A 200 -1.39 3.99 -4.79
C TYR A 200 -1.47 2.72 -3.96
N LEU A 201 -2.37 2.71 -2.98
CA LEU A 201 -2.83 1.49 -2.35
C LEU A 201 -4.02 0.96 -3.15
N GLY A 202 -3.88 -0.24 -3.69
CA GLY A 202 -4.91 -0.91 -4.46
C GLY A 202 -5.57 -2.00 -3.65
N SER A 203 -6.88 -1.94 -3.49
CA SER A 203 -7.68 -2.95 -2.82
C SER A 203 -8.46 -3.77 -3.86
N ILE A 204 -8.06 -5.04 -4.05
CA ILE A 204 -8.70 -5.95 -5.02
C ILE A 204 -10.09 -6.32 -4.52
N ASN A 205 -11.08 -6.07 -5.38
CA ASN A 205 -12.49 -6.34 -5.16
C ASN A 205 -12.99 -7.44 -6.11
N SER A 206 -13.34 -8.59 -5.53
CA SER A 206 -13.88 -9.75 -6.27
C SER A 206 -15.12 -10.30 -5.59
N GLU A 207 -15.95 -11.01 -6.33
CA GLU A 207 -17.05 -11.80 -5.75
C GLU A 207 -16.51 -13.03 -5.03
N TYR A 208 -16.91 -13.20 -3.78
CA TYR A 208 -16.40 -14.27 -2.92
C TYR A 208 -17.51 -14.91 -2.07
N GLY A 209 -17.28 -16.16 -1.66
CA GLY A 209 -18.12 -16.91 -0.72
C GLY A 209 -19.19 -17.81 -1.35
N LYS A 210 -19.97 -18.46 -0.50
CA LYS A 210 -21.22 -19.19 -0.85
C LYS A 210 -22.42 -18.26 -0.65
N GLU A 211 -23.59 -18.63 -1.19
CA GLU A 211 -24.77 -17.77 -1.25
C GLU A 211 -25.11 -17.06 0.08
N PRO A 212 -25.33 -15.72 0.09
CA PRO A 212 -25.16 -14.82 -1.05
C PRO A 212 -23.67 -14.57 -1.36
N ARG A 213 -23.33 -14.61 -2.65
CA ARG A 213 -22.02 -14.11 -3.10
C ARG A 213 -21.96 -12.62 -2.84
N LEU A 214 -20.89 -12.17 -2.19
CA LEU A 214 -20.67 -10.76 -1.90
C LEU A 214 -19.36 -10.34 -2.56
N ARG A 215 -19.34 -9.11 -3.07
CA ARG A 215 -18.08 -8.45 -3.42
C ARG A 215 -17.30 -8.13 -2.15
N GLN A 216 -16.01 -8.41 -2.16
CA GLN A 216 -15.14 -8.21 -1.01
C GLN A 216 -13.78 -7.65 -1.40
N HIS A 217 -13.25 -6.79 -0.53
CA HIS A 217 -11.91 -6.23 -0.56
C HIS A 217 -10.94 -7.10 0.26
N PHE A 218 -10.38 -8.13 -0.37
CA PHE A 218 -9.62 -9.18 0.34
C PHE A 218 -8.10 -9.12 0.16
N HIS A 219 -7.58 -8.28 -0.73
CA HIS A 219 -6.14 -8.20 -1.00
C HIS A 219 -5.70 -6.78 -1.31
N ILE A 220 -4.62 -6.34 -0.66
CA ILE A 220 -4.04 -5.01 -0.84
C ILE A 220 -2.72 -5.11 -1.60
N VAL A 221 -2.51 -4.20 -2.55
CA VAL A 221 -1.30 -4.07 -3.35
C VAL A 221 -0.77 -2.65 -3.24
N VAL A 222 0.54 -2.47 -3.27
CA VAL A 222 1.17 -1.15 -3.37
C VAL A 222 1.65 -0.96 -4.79
N LEU A 223 1.24 0.14 -5.42
CA LEU A 223 1.47 0.44 -6.83
C LEU A 223 2.26 1.74 -6.92
N LEU A 224 3.48 1.65 -7.44
CA LEU A 224 4.37 2.79 -7.60
C LEU A 224 4.56 3.05 -9.10
N PRO A 225 3.72 3.90 -9.72
CA PRO A 225 3.94 4.32 -11.10
C PRO A 225 5.12 5.30 -11.16
N TYR A 226 6.03 5.09 -12.11
CA TYR A 226 7.17 5.97 -12.35
C TYR A 226 7.57 5.98 -13.82
N PHE A 227 8.22 7.06 -14.24
CA PHE A 227 8.87 7.15 -15.54
C PHE A 227 10.35 6.86 -15.36
N ALA A 228 10.86 5.85 -16.05
CA ALA A 228 12.28 5.55 -16.06
C ALA A 228 13.06 6.68 -16.77
N ALA A 229 14.39 6.71 -16.59
CA ALA A 229 15.25 7.75 -17.16
C ALA A 229 15.18 7.84 -18.69
N ASN A 230 14.80 6.75 -19.37
CA ASN A 230 14.59 6.69 -20.81
C ASN A 230 13.19 7.16 -21.26
N GLY A 231 12.32 7.55 -20.32
CA GLY A 231 10.94 7.97 -20.58
C GLY A 231 9.91 6.84 -20.53
N ASP A 232 10.33 5.58 -20.35
CA ASP A 232 9.38 4.46 -20.26
C ASP A 232 8.54 4.56 -18.99
N PHE A 233 7.23 4.45 -19.14
CA PHE A 233 6.34 4.28 -17.99
C PHE A 233 6.43 2.86 -17.44
N ARG A 234 6.56 2.76 -16.12
CA ARG A 234 6.61 1.49 -15.40
C ARG A 234 5.80 1.58 -14.11
N ILE A 235 5.37 0.43 -13.62
CA ILE A 235 4.68 0.31 -12.34
C ILE A 235 5.41 -0.76 -11.54
N ALA A 236 6.06 -0.36 -10.44
CA ALA A 236 6.50 -1.34 -9.46
C ALA A 236 5.27 -1.79 -8.65
N VAL A 237 5.05 -3.10 -8.60
CA VAL A 237 3.92 -3.71 -7.91
C VAL A 237 4.46 -4.50 -6.73
N MET A 238 4.05 -4.14 -5.53
CA MET A 238 4.52 -4.81 -4.31
C MET A 238 3.35 -5.45 -3.57
N GLU A 239 3.51 -6.74 -3.24
CA GLU A 239 2.51 -7.55 -2.54
C GLU A 239 3.21 -8.42 -1.50
N ARG A 240 2.78 -8.39 -0.22
CA ARG A 240 3.34 -9.23 0.86
C ARG A 240 4.88 -9.17 0.95
N ASN A 241 5.46 -7.97 0.90
CA ASN A 241 6.92 -7.77 0.90
C ASN A 241 7.67 -8.43 -0.27
N THR A 242 6.97 -8.69 -1.39
CA THR A 242 7.57 -9.22 -2.63
C THR A 242 7.19 -8.36 -3.82
N GLU A 243 8.13 -8.17 -4.74
CA GLU A 243 7.84 -7.52 -6.02
C GLU A 243 7.11 -8.51 -6.94
N SER A 244 6.11 -7.99 -7.63
CA SER A 244 5.23 -8.69 -8.57
C SER A 244 5.16 -7.85 -9.86
N SER A 245 4.11 -8.04 -10.66
CA SER A 245 3.89 -7.22 -11.87
C SER A 245 2.41 -6.99 -12.12
N THR A 246 2.12 -5.93 -12.90
CA THR A 246 0.76 -5.66 -13.40
C THR A 246 0.23 -6.84 -14.21
N ALA A 247 1.08 -7.44 -15.06
CA ALA A 247 0.74 -8.64 -15.83
C ALA A 247 0.33 -9.82 -14.92
N SER A 248 1.04 -10.03 -13.81
CA SER A 248 0.69 -11.05 -12.81
C SER A 248 -0.64 -10.77 -12.12
N LEU A 249 -0.91 -9.50 -11.79
CA LEU A 249 -2.20 -9.08 -11.21
C LEU A 249 -3.35 -9.30 -12.18
N ILE A 250 -3.24 -8.82 -13.42
CA ILE A 250 -4.26 -8.98 -14.47
C ILE A 250 -4.54 -10.46 -14.73
N LYS A 251 -3.51 -11.30 -14.76
CA LYS A 251 -3.68 -12.74 -14.95
C LYS A 251 -4.44 -13.42 -13.79
N ARG A 252 -4.21 -12.99 -12.54
CA ARG A 252 -4.87 -13.57 -11.36
C ARG A 252 -6.29 -13.05 -11.16
N TYR A 253 -6.55 -11.82 -11.57
CA TYR A 253 -7.79 -11.08 -11.30
C TYR A 253 -8.40 -10.48 -12.59
N PRO A 254 -8.60 -11.27 -13.65
CA PRO A 254 -8.89 -10.74 -14.99
C PRO A 254 -10.29 -10.10 -15.12
N ALA A 255 -11.25 -10.51 -14.30
CA ALA A 255 -12.63 -10.01 -14.29
C ALA A 255 -12.97 -9.21 -13.02
N ASP A 256 -11.96 -8.94 -12.20
CA ASP A 256 -12.12 -8.29 -10.92
C ASP A 256 -11.77 -6.80 -11.00
N PHE A 257 -12.02 -6.12 -9.90
CA PHE A 257 -11.87 -4.68 -9.79
C PHE A 257 -10.81 -4.32 -8.76
N ILE A 258 -10.32 -3.10 -8.84
CA ILE A 258 -9.34 -2.55 -7.91
C ILE A 258 -9.77 -1.13 -7.55
N HIS A 259 -10.02 -0.94 -6.26
CA HIS A 259 -10.19 0.39 -5.68
C HIS A 259 -8.81 0.97 -5.37
N LEU A 260 -8.57 2.22 -5.77
CA LEU A 260 -7.27 2.87 -5.63
C LEU A 260 -7.38 4.06 -4.69
N VAL A 261 -6.52 4.09 -3.68
CA VAL A 261 -6.34 5.21 -2.75
C VAL A 261 -4.97 5.83 -2.99
N ARG A 262 -4.92 7.17 -3.05
CA ARG A 262 -3.70 7.95 -3.26
C ARG A 262 -2.93 8.12 -1.96
N LEU A 263 -1.64 7.79 -1.99
CA LEU A 263 -0.64 8.17 -0.99
C LEU A 263 0.29 9.20 -1.60
N ASP A 264 0.37 10.39 -1.00
CA ASP A 264 1.34 11.40 -1.43
C ASP A 264 2.75 11.00 -1.00
N ALA A 265 3.56 10.59 -1.97
CA ALA A 265 4.91 10.08 -1.76
C ALA A 265 5.99 11.16 -1.98
N ARG A 266 5.61 12.44 -2.05
CA ARG A 266 6.57 13.56 -2.23
C ARG A 266 7.34 13.92 -0.95
N GLY A 267 7.04 13.25 0.16
CA GLY A 267 7.74 13.41 1.44
C GLY A 267 9.00 12.56 1.59
N VAL A 268 9.60 12.63 2.78
CA VAL A 268 10.73 11.77 3.16
C VAL A 268 10.21 10.39 3.51
N PHE A 269 10.76 9.35 2.88
CA PHE A 269 10.54 7.96 3.27
C PHE A 269 11.67 7.49 4.19
N GLN A 270 11.33 7.04 5.39
CA GLN A 270 12.26 6.41 6.32
C GLN A 270 11.73 5.03 6.70
N PRO A 271 12.36 3.93 6.23
CA PRO A 271 11.94 2.60 6.63
C PRO A 271 12.10 2.45 8.15
N LEU A 272 11.11 1.85 8.80
CA LEU A 272 11.15 1.61 10.24
C LEU A 272 12.34 0.69 10.60
N PRO A 273 13.04 0.94 11.72
CA PRO A 273 14.08 0.04 12.21
C PRO A 273 13.55 -1.39 12.44
N GLU A 274 14.37 -2.40 12.21
CA GLU A 274 14.05 -3.78 12.55
C GLU A 274 13.72 -3.88 14.06
N GLY A 275 12.49 -4.27 14.39
CA GLY A 275 12.00 -4.42 15.78
C GLY A 275 10.93 -3.42 16.23
N MET A 276 10.53 -2.45 15.41
CA MET A 276 9.42 -1.50 15.70
C MET A 276 8.10 -1.82 14.98
N VAL A 277 8.00 -2.97 14.33
CA VAL A 277 6.77 -3.40 13.65
C VAL A 277 5.94 -4.20 14.65
N GLU A 278 5.08 -3.51 15.40
CA GLU A 278 4.05 -4.10 16.26
C GLU A 278 2.75 -4.40 15.49
#